data_AF-A0A5J6XQ08-F1
#
_entry.id   AF-A0A5J6XQ08-F1
#
_cell.length_a   1.000
_cell.length_b   1.000
_cell.length_c   1.000
_cell.angle_alpha   90.00
_cell.angle_beta   90.00
_cell.angle_gamma   90.00
#
_symmetry.space_group_name_H-M   'P 1'
#
loop_
_entity.id
_entity.type
_entity.pdbx_description
1 polymer ?
#
loop_
_entity_poly.entity_id
_entity_poly.type
_entity_poly.pdbx_seq_one_letter_code
_entity_poly.pdbx_strand_id
1 'polypeptide(L)'
;MKNLLKKITRFFKTDKELFIEELNDYRQILDDAIKILEENIQILKLALAKHIEIGHYLDMKQSNKLIRIESINKLVTQYVDHKKDTAAREMIREKVKEQQKLQCLNEIIDMHNQRIQEYQYRLNKALCVLDNDKSNREAFIIKQKIALQELVISEKLDRGNCKKHIERIKREIIDKESYKELNPKEDTVNEVLIDSEIEKELSIFKLNYSSSNV
;
A
#
# COMPACT_ATOMS: atom_id res chain seq x y z
N MET A 1 1.09 32.11 -8.65
CA MET A 1 1.64 33.26 -7.87
C MET A 1 2.87 32.92 -7.03
N LYS A 2 2.87 31.89 -6.16
CA LYS A 2 4.05 31.51 -5.33
C LYS A 2 5.36 31.36 -6.12
N ASN A 3 5.35 30.67 -7.27
CA ASN A 3 6.55 30.46 -8.10
C ASN A 3 7.08 31.74 -8.79
N LEU A 4 6.19 32.69 -9.11
CA LEU A 4 6.58 33.97 -9.73
C LEU A 4 7.23 34.91 -8.70
N LEU A 5 6.69 34.93 -7.48
CA LEU A 5 7.25 35.66 -6.34
C LEU A 5 8.60 35.09 -5.89
N LYS A 6 8.75 33.75 -5.84
CA LYS A 6 10.04 33.07 -5.62
C LYS A 6 11.08 33.51 -6.67
N LYS A 7 10.70 33.59 -7.95
CA LYS A 7 11.62 34.04 -9.03
C LYS A 7 12.08 35.50 -8.86
N ILE A 8 11.18 36.42 -8.53
CA ILE A 8 11.53 37.85 -8.38
C ILE A 8 12.40 38.08 -7.14
N THR A 9 12.07 37.43 -6.01
CA THR A 9 12.87 37.54 -4.78
C THR A 9 14.26 36.91 -4.90
N ARG A 10 14.42 35.91 -5.78
CA ARG A 10 15.72 35.26 -6.07
C ARG A 10 16.78 36.23 -6.59
N PHE A 11 16.39 37.30 -7.29
CA PHE A 11 17.31 38.30 -7.84
C PHE A 11 18.00 39.17 -6.78
N PHE A 12 17.40 39.29 -5.59
CA PHE A 12 17.92 40.14 -4.50
C PHE A 12 18.66 39.34 -3.43
N LYS A 13 18.71 38.01 -3.56
CA LYS A 13 19.35 37.12 -2.59
C LYS A 13 20.83 36.96 -2.87
N THR A 14 21.62 36.86 -1.81
CA THR A 14 23.03 36.48 -1.90
C THR A 14 23.18 35.01 -2.30
N ASP A 15 24.32 34.63 -2.88
CA ASP A 15 24.62 33.23 -3.23
C ASP A 15 24.41 32.27 -2.03
N LYS A 16 24.64 32.75 -0.81
CA LYS A 16 24.41 32.02 0.45
C LYS A 16 22.92 31.82 0.76
N GLU A 17 22.12 32.88 0.65
CA GLU A 17 20.67 32.77 0.87
C GLU A 17 20.03 31.83 -0.16
N LEU A 18 20.52 31.87 -1.39
CA LEU A 18 20.13 30.94 -2.44
C LEU A 18 20.52 29.50 -2.11
N PHE A 19 21.74 29.28 -1.62
CA PHE A 19 22.21 27.96 -1.23
C PHE A 19 21.41 27.37 -0.05
N ILE A 20 21.12 28.18 0.98
CA ILE A 20 20.29 27.76 2.12
C ILE A 20 18.88 27.42 1.66
N GLU A 21 18.29 28.24 0.77
CA GLU A 21 16.98 27.95 0.19
C GLU A 21 16.97 26.65 -0.62
N GLU A 22 18.00 26.38 -1.41
CA GLU A 22 18.12 25.13 -2.17
C GLU A 22 18.23 23.90 -1.27
N LEU A 23 18.98 23.98 -0.17
CA LEU A 23 19.06 22.89 0.82
C LEU A 23 17.72 22.65 1.52
N ASN A 24 16.98 23.72 1.85
CA ASN A 24 15.66 23.62 2.46
C ASN A 24 14.61 23.09 1.48
N ASP A 25 14.64 23.54 0.24
CA ASP A 25 13.75 23.04 -0.82
C ASP A 25 14.01 21.54 -1.05
N TYR A 26 15.27 21.10 -1.06
CA TYR A 26 15.61 19.68 -1.18
C TYR A 26 15.13 18.85 0.03
N ARG A 27 15.31 19.38 1.25
CA ARG A 27 14.76 18.75 2.46
C ARG A 27 13.25 18.58 2.39
N GLN A 28 12.54 19.61 1.91
CA GLN A 28 11.09 19.56 1.78
C GLN A 28 10.67 18.47 0.79
N ILE A 29 11.38 18.31 -0.33
CA ILE A 29 11.12 17.23 -1.29
C ILE A 29 11.25 15.85 -0.63
N LEU A 30 12.28 15.64 0.19
CA LEU A 30 12.46 14.39 0.94
C LEU A 30 11.31 14.16 1.95
N ASP A 31 10.95 15.21 2.70
CA ASP A 31 9.87 15.16 3.69
C ASP A 31 8.51 14.85 3.02
N ASP A 32 8.22 15.47 1.87
CA ASP A 32 7.00 15.24 1.11
C ASP A 32 6.97 13.81 0.53
N ALA A 33 8.09 13.30 0.01
CA ALA A 33 8.18 11.92 -0.50
C ALA A 33 7.93 10.87 0.59
N ILE A 34 8.55 11.05 1.77
CA ILE A 34 8.33 10.19 2.94
C ILE A 34 6.86 10.23 3.34
N LYS A 35 6.25 11.42 3.38
CA LYS A 35 4.84 11.57 3.76
C LYS A 35 3.90 10.82 2.81
N ILE A 36 4.11 10.95 1.50
CA ILE A 36 3.33 10.22 0.48
C ILE A 36 3.49 8.71 0.67
N LEU A 37 4.70 8.23 0.94
CA LEU A 37 4.95 6.82 1.17
C LEU A 37 4.28 6.31 2.45
N GLU A 38 4.26 7.11 3.52
CA GLU A 38 3.54 6.80 4.76
C GLU A 38 2.03 6.70 4.54
N GLU A 39 1.45 7.61 3.75
CA GLU A 39 0.04 7.56 3.33
C GLU A 39 -0.24 6.26 2.56
N ASN A 40 0.57 5.93 1.54
CA ASN A 40 0.49 4.68 0.77
C ASN A 40 0.53 3.43 1.65
N ILE A 41 1.41 3.41 2.66
CA ILE A 41 1.50 2.32 3.63
C ILE A 41 0.21 2.17 4.44
N GLN A 42 -0.45 3.26 4.83
CA GLN A 42 -1.72 3.18 5.55
C GLN A 42 -2.84 2.62 4.68
N ILE A 43 -2.90 3.01 3.40
CA ILE A 43 -3.88 2.47 2.44
C ILE A 43 -3.67 0.96 2.27
N LEU A 44 -2.42 0.51 2.09
CA LEU A 44 -2.10 -0.91 2.00
C LEU A 44 -2.49 -1.69 3.26
N LYS A 45 -2.26 -1.12 4.45
CA LYS A 45 -2.69 -1.72 5.72
C LYS A 45 -4.21 -1.84 5.81
N LEU A 46 -4.94 -0.81 5.39
CA LEU A 46 -6.40 -0.81 5.39
C LEU A 46 -6.96 -1.86 4.42
N ALA A 47 -6.43 -1.93 3.20
CA ALA A 47 -6.82 -2.92 2.20
C ALA A 47 -6.55 -4.36 2.70
N LEU A 48 -5.37 -4.59 3.27
CA LEU A 48 -5.01 -5.87 3.87
C LEU A 48 -5.99 -6.27 4.99
N ALA A 49 -6.32 -5.35 5.90
CA ALA A 49 -7.28 -5.60 6.97
C ALA A 49 -8.67 -5.97 6.43
N LYS A 50 -9.16 -5.25 5.40
CA LYS A 50 -10.43 -5.56 4.74
C LYS A 50 -10.43 -6.98 4.15
N HIS A 51 -9.38 -7.37 3.43
CA HIS A 51 -9.30 -8.71 2.85
C HIS A 51 -9.22 -9.81 3.92
N ILE A 52 -8.52 -9.58 5.03
CA ILE A 52 -8.46 -10.51 6.17
C ILE A 52 -9.85 -10.68 6.80
N GLU A 53 -10.59 -9.59 7.02
CA GLU A 53 -11.95 -9.63 7.56
C GLU A 53 -12.90 -10.41 6.64
N ILE A 54 -12.82 -10.17 5.33
CA ILE A 54 -13.57 -10.94 4.33
C ILE A 54 -13.19 -12.43 4.41
N GLY A 55 -11.91 -12.75 4.51
CA GLY A 55 -11.42 -14.13 4.68
C GLY A 55 -12.08 -14.82 5.87
N HIS A 56 -12.08 -14.19 7.05
CA HIS A 56 -12.74 -14.73 8.24
C HIS A 56 -14.24 -14.97 8.05
N TYR A 57 -14.94 -14.04 7.38
CA TYR A 57 -16.36 -14.22 7.06
C TYR A 57 -16.60 -15.41 6.13
N LEU A 58 -15.76 -15.57 5.10
CA LEU A 58 -15.85 -16.67 4.14
C LEU A 58 -15.55 -18.02 4.80
N ASP A 59 -14.56 -18.09 5.70
CA ASP A 59 -14.26 -19.29 6.49
C ASP A 59 -15.46 -19.73 7.35
N MET A 60 -16.13 -18.76 7.99
CA MET A 60 -17.37 -19.05 8.72
C MET A 60 -18.47 -19.61 7.80
N LYS A 61 -18.62 -19.06 6.59
CA LYS A 61 -19.59 -19.57 5.61
C LYS A 61 -19.21 -20.96 5.12
N GLN A 62 -17.93 -21.24 4.94
CA GLN A 62 -17.42 -22.54 4.53
C GLN A 62 -17.73 -23.59 5.59
N SER A 63 -17.44 -23.29 6.86
CA SER A 63 -17.76 -24.14 8.00
C SER A 63 -19.27 -24.47 8.07
N ASN A 64 -20.13 -23.46 7.92
CA ASN A 64 -21.59 -23.67 7.90
C ASN A 64 -22.05 -24.59 6.76
N LYS A 65 -21.44 -24.46 5.57
CA LYS A 65 -21.74 -25.34 4.42
C LYS A 65 -21.29 -26.78 4.68
N LEU A 66 -20.11 -26.98 5.27
CA LEU A 66 -19.61 -28.30 5.64
C LEU A 66 -20.56 -28.99 6.65
N ILE A 67 -20.99 -28.26 7.68
CA ILE A 67 -21.97 -28.75 8.67
C ILE A 67 -23.29 -29.13 7.97
N ARG A 68 -23.77 -28.31 7.03
CA ARG A 68 -25.00 -28.60 6.29
C ARG A 68 -24.88 -29.88 5.45
N ILE A 69 -23.76 -30.06 4.74
CA ILE A 69 -23.50 -31.28 3.96
C ILE A 69 -23.47 -32.51 4.88
N GLU A 70 -22.85 -32.42 6.04
CA GLU A 70 -22.83 -33.51 7.03
C GLU A 70 -24.24 -33.83 7.56
N SER A 71 -25.05 -32.81 7.83
CA SER A 71 -26.46 -32.99 8.21
C SER A 71 -27.26 -33.70 7.12
N ILE A 72 -27.08 -33.32 5.85
CA ILE A 72 -27.73 -34.00 4.72
C ILE A 72 -27.26 -35.46 4.63
N ASN A 73 -25.98 -35.75 4.84
CA ASN A 73 -25.48 -37.14 4.87
C ASN A 73 -26.21 -37.98 5.92
N LYS A 74 -26.41 -37.45 7.13
CA LYS A 74 -27.16 -38.15 8.20
C LYS A 74 -28.61 -38.44 7.78
N LEU A 75 -29.28 -37.48 7.14
CA LEU A 75 -30.65 -37.65 6.63
C LEU A 75 -30.72 -38.70 5.50
N VAL A 76 -29.76 -38.70 4.58
CA VAL A 76 -29.67 -39.71 3.52
C VAL A 76 -29.57 -41.11 4.13
N THR A 77 -28.65 -41.33 5.08
CA THR A 77 -28.51 -42.62 5.77
C THR A 77 -29.81 -43.04 6.44
N GLN A 78 -30.45 -42.14 7.20
CA GLN A 78 -31.73 -42.43 7.85
C GLN A 78 -32.82 -42.81 6.84
N TYR A 79 -32.94 -42.11 5.72
CA TYR A 79 -33.96 -42.43 4.72
C TYR A 79 -33.69 -43.77 4.02
N VAL A 80 -32.44 -44.11 3.77
CA VAL A 80 -32.06 -45.43 3.25
C VAL A 80 -32.43 -46.53 4.25
N ASP A 81 -32.09 -46.36 5.54
CA ASP A 81 -32.40 -47.35 6.59
C ASP A 81 -33.91 -47.59 6.73
N HIS A 82 -34.73 -46.55 6.51
CA HIS A 82 -36.19 -46.63 6.55
C HIS A 82 -36.83 -46.97 5.19
N LYS A 83 -36.05 -47.38 4.18
CA LYS A 83 -36.51 -47.73 2.82
C LYS A 83 -37.29 -46.60 2.13
N LYS A 84 -36.95 -45.35 2.42
CA LYS A 84 -37.54 -44.13 1.81
C LYS A 84 -36.69 -43.64 0.64
N ASP A 85 -36.56 -44.47 -0.39
CA ASP A 85 -35.60 -44.26 -1.49
C ASP A 85 -35.79 -42.94 -2.26
N THR A 86 -37.04 -42.51 -2.48
CA THR A 86 -37.34 -41.24 -3.16
C THR A 86 -36.82 -40.05 -2.36
N ALA A 87 -37.07 -40.03 -1.04
CA ALA A 87 -36.60 -38.96 -0.16
C ALA A 87 -35.06 -38.96 -0.04
N ALA A 88 -34.44 -40.15 0.00
CA ALA A 88 -32.98 -40.27 -0.02
C ALA A 88 -32.37 -39.68 -1.31
N ARG A 89 -32.96 -39.95 -2.48
CA ARG A 89 -32.53 -39.39 -3.76
C ARG A 89 -32.68 -37.87 -3.83
N GLU A 90 -33.76 -37.32 -3.29
CA GLU A 90 -33.94 -35.86 -3.20
C GLU A 90 -32.87 -35.22 -2.33
N MET A 91 -32.57 -35.79 -1.16
CA MET A 91 -31.50 -35.30 -0.29
C MET A 91 -30.11 -35.39 -0.96
N ILE A 92 -29.84 -36.43 -1.76
CA ILE A 92 -28.60 -36.53 -2.54
C ILE A 92 -28.50 -35.37 -3.54
N ARG A 93 -29.59 -35.00 -4.23
CA ARG A 93 -29.58 -33.85 -5.15
C ARG A 93 -29.29 -32.54 -4.41
N GLU A 94 -29.89 -32.34 -3.24
CA GLU A 94 -29.61 -31.17 -2.41
C GLU A 94 -28.16 -31.14 -1.91
N LYS A 95 -27.59 -32.30 -1.55
CA LYS A 95 -26.17 -32.42 -1.20
C LYS A 95 -25.27 -31.97 -2.36
N VAL A 96 -25.55 -32.42 -3.58
CA VAL A 96 -24.75 -32.03 -4.76
C VAL A 96 -24.80 -30.52 -4.98
N LYS A 97 -25.97 -29.90 -4.84
CA LYS A 97 -26.10 -28.43 -4.93
C LYS A 97 -25.27 -27.71 -3.87
N GLU A 98 -25.27 -28.19 -2.62
CA GLU A 98 -24.46 -27.59 -1.56
C GLU A 98 -22.96 -27.83 -1.76
N GLN A 99 -22.55 -28.98 -2.31
CA GLN A 99 -21.15 -29.24 -2.68
C GLN A 99 -20.67 -28.32 -3.79
N GLN A 100 -21.49 -28.05 -4.82
CA GLN A 100 -21.16 -27.08 -5.87
C GLN A 100 -20.99 -25.68 -5.29
N LYS A 101 -21.92 -25.23 -4.43
CA LYS A 101 -21.80 -23.94 -3.75
C LYS A 101 -20.56 -23.85 -2.85
N LEU A 102 -20.17 -24.95 -2.20
CA LEU A 102 -18.95 -25.01 -1.39
C LEU A 102 -17.71 -24.90 -2.26
N GLN A 103 -17.67 -25.56 -3.42
CA GLN A 103 -16.57 -25.44 -4.36
C GLN A 103 -16.38 -24.00 -4.83
N CYS A 104 -17.45 -23.32 -5.26
CA CYS A 104 -17.38 -21.90 -5.63
C CYS A 104 -16.89 -21.02 -4.48
N LEU A 105 -17.31 -21.30 -3.24
CA LEU A 105 -16.86 -20.56 -2.06
C LEU A 105 -15.35 -20.75 -1.82
N ASN A 106 -14.82 -21.95 -2.02
CA ASN A 106 -13.39 -22.23 -1.88
C ASN A 106 -12.56 -21.45 -2.92
N GLU A 107 -13.02 -21.38 -4.17
CA GLU A 107 -12.36 -20.59 -5.21
C GLU A 107 -12.29 -19.10 -4.85
N ILE A 108 -13.35 -18.56 -4.23
CA ILE A 108 -13.37 -17.19 -3.72
C ILE A 108 -12.38 -17.01 -2.56
N ILE A 109 -12.35 -17.94 -1.61
CA ILE A 109 -11.39 -17.93 -0.49
C ILE A 109 -9.95 -17.92 -1.01
N ASP A 110 -9.64 -18.77 -1.98
CA ASP A 110 -8.31 -18.85 -2.58
C ASP A 110 -7.91 -17.52 -3.25
N MET A 111 -8.84 -16.86 -3.93
CA MET A 111 -8.63 -15.55 -4.54
C MET A 111 -8.32 -14.48 -3.47
N HIS A 112 -9.09 -14.42 -2.38
CA HIS A 112 -8.82 -13.48 -1.28
C HIS A 112 -7.49 -13.77 -0.59
N ASN A 113 -7.13 -15.04 -0.40
CA ASN A 113 -5.84 -15.44 0.16
C ASN A 113 -4.66 -15.01 -0.72
N GLN A 114 -4.77 -15.14 -2.04
CA GLN A 114 -3.78 -14.62 -2.98
C GLN A 114 -3.63 -13.10 -2.86
N ARG A 115 -4.74 -12.36 -2.75
CA ARG A 115 -4.70 -10.89 -2.55
C ARG A 115 -4.06 -10.49 -1.23
N ILE A 116 -4.35 -11.22 -0.14
CA ILE A 116 -3.70 -11.00 1.17
C ILE A 116 -2.18 -11.13 1.04
N GLN A 117 -1.69 -12.20 0.40
CA GLN A 117 -0.26 -12.42 0.19
C GLN A 117 0.37 -11.30 -0.66
N GLU A 118 -0.31 -10.87 -1.72
CA GLU A 118 0.14 -9.78 -2.57
C GLU A 118 0.24 -8.45 -1.79
N TYR A 119 -0.78 -8.08 -1.02
CA TYR A 119 -0.75 -6.87 -0.20
C TYR A 119 0.32 -6.94 0.89
N GLN A 120 0.52 -8.09 1.53
CA GLN A 120 1.61 -8.29 2.49
C GLN A 120 2.98 -8.07 1.85
N TYR A 121 3.20 -8.63 0.66
CA TYR A 121 4.45 -8.45 -0.08
C TYR A 121 4.69 -6.97 -0.42
N ARG A 122 3.69 -6.29 -0.97
CA ARG A 122 3.75 -4.85 -1.32
C ARG A 122 4.00 -3.99 -0.08
N LEU A 123 3.32 -4.29 1.03
CA LEU A 123 3.48 -3.58 2.30
C LEU A 123 4.91 -3.71 2.83
N ASN A 124 5.47 -4.93 2.83
CA ASN A 124 6.85 -5.16 3.26
C ASN A 124 7.86 -4.39 2.40
N LYS A 125 7.68 -4.43 1.07
CA LYS A 125 8.52 -3.65 0.14
C LYS A 125 8.44 -2.15 0.45
N ALA A 126 7.22 -1.61 0.63
CA ALA A 126 7.01 -0.19 0.94
C ALA A 126 7.64 0.21 2.29
N LEU A 127 7.55 -0.63 3.32
CA LEU A 127 8.20 -0.41 4.61
C LEU A 127 9.72 -0.37 4.49
N CYS A 128 10.34 -1.28 3.73
CA CYS A 128 11.78 -1.24 3.49
C CYS A 128 12.23 0.03 2.75
N VAL A 129 11.44 0.50 1.77
CA VAL A 129 11.71 1.77 1.08
C VAL A 129 11.59 2.94 2.05
N LEU A 130 10.57 2.94 2.92
CA LEU A 130 10.38 4.00 3.92
C LEU A 130 11.55 4.10 4.89
N ASP A 131 12.07 2.97 5.37
CA ASP A 131 13.22 2.94 6.27
C ASP A 131 14.48 3.49 5.58
N ASN A 132 14.70 3.13 4.30
CA ASN A 132 15.79 3.68 3.50
C ASN A 132 15.64 5.19 3.28
N ASP A 133 14.45 5.67 2.93
CA ASP A 133 14.18 7.09 2.71
C ASP A 133 14.35 7.91 4.00
N LYS A 134 13.92 7.36 5.15
CA LYS A 134 14.16 7.97 6.47
C LYS A 134 15.65 8.05 6.79
N SER A 135 16.41 6.99 6.54
CA SER A 135 17.86 6.97 6.73
C SER A 135 18.57 7.98 5.82
N ASN A 136 18.19 8.04 4.54
CA ASN A 136 18.71 9.00 3.56
C ASN A 136 18.42 10.44 3.98
N ARG A 137 17.21 10.70 4.48
CA ARG A 137 16.80 12.01 4.99
C ARG A 137 17.59 12.41 6.23
N GLU A 138 17.85 11.50 7.16
CA GLU A 138 18.72 11.75 8.32
C GLU A 138 20.15 12.06 7.91
N ALA A 139 20.72 11.26 6.99
CA ALA A 139 22.05 11.50 6.44
C ALA A 139 22.13 12.88 5.75
N PHE A 140 21.09 13.26 4.99
CA PHE A 140 21.01 14.58 4.39
C PHE A 140 20.98 15.70 5.43
N ILE A 141 20.21 15.57 6.52
CA ILE A 141 20.16 16.58 7.60
C ILE A 141 21.54 16.77 8.25
N ILE A 142 22.29 15.68 8.46
CA ILE A 142 23.66 15.76 8.99
C ILE A 142 24.56 16.50 8.00
N LYS A 143 24.56 16.11 6.72
CA LYS A 143 25.32 16.78 5.66
C LYS A 143 24.96 18.26 5.57
N GLN A 144 23.67 18.60 5.62
CA GLN A 144 23.16 19.97 5.64
C GLN A 144 23.76 20.78 6.81
N LYS A 145 23.79 20.22 8.02
CA LYS A 145 24.38 20.90 9.19
C LYS A 145 25.88 21.17 9.01
N ILE A 146 26.63 20.20 8.49
CA ILE A 146 28.07 20.35 8.19
C ILE A 146 28.26 21.44 7.14
N ALA A 147 27.50 21.42 6.05
CA ALA A 147 27.49 22.42 4.99
C ALA A 147 27.38 23.86 5.53
N LEU A 148 26.42 24.06 6.43
CA LEU A 148 26.12 25.37 7.01
C LEU A 148 27.25 25.82 7.95
N GLN A 149 27.86 24.89 8.70
CA GLN A 149 29.01 25.18 9.55
C GLN A 149 30.24 25.57 8.71
N GLU A 150 30.54 24.81 7.65
CA GLU A 150 31.63 25.10 6.72
C GLU A 150 31.46 26.47 6.06
N LEU A 151 30.22 26.80 5.66
CA LEU A 151 29.89 28.10 5.08
C LEU A 151 30.14 29.27 6.06
N VAL A 152 29.80 29.10 7.34
CA VAL A 152 30.05 30.10 8.38
C VAL A 152 31.55 30.28 8.64
N ILE A 153 32.34 29.21 8.58
CA ILE A 153 33.80 29.26 8.77
C ILE A 153 34.47 29.93 7.57
N SER A 154 34.09 29.55 6.35
CA SER A 154 34.68 30.12 5.13
C SER A 154 34.37 31.61 4.97
N GLU A 155 33.20 32.10 5.41
CA GLU A 155 32.92 33.53 5.51
C GLU A 155 33.87 34.31 6.44
N LYS A 156 34.37 33.67 7.50
CA LYS A 156 35.35 34.27 8.41
C LYS A 156 36.76 34.29 7.82
N LEU A 157 37.04 33.41 6.86
CA LEU A 157 38.39 33.18 6.34
C LEU A 157 38.67 33.86 4.99
N ASP A 158 37.67 34.03 4.10
CA ASP A 158 37.93 34.66 2.80
C ASP A 158 36.65 35.17 2.08
N ARG A 159 36.56 36.49 1.83
CA ARG A 159 35.37 37.10 1.18
C ARG A 159 35.32 36.86 -0.35
N GLY A 160 36.43 36.50 -0.99
CA GLY A 160 36.54 36.40 -2.45
C GLY A 160 36.10 35.07 -3.08
N ASN A 161 35.93 34.00 -2.29
CA ASN A 161 35.82 32.63 -2.80
C ASN A 161 34.52 31.88 -2.41
N CYS A 162 33.58 32.56 -1.74
CA CYS A 162 32.36 31.96 -1.18
C CYS A 162 31.55 31.18 -2.23
N LYS A 163 31.44 31.69 -3.47
CA LYS A 163 30.71 31.02 -4.56
C LYS A 163 31.33 29.68 -4.99
N LYS A 164 32.67 29.60 -5.10
CA LYS A 164 33.35 28.34 -5.43
C LYS A 164 33.22 27.31 -4.31
N HIS A 165 33.20 27.79 -3.06
CA HIS A 165 33.01 26.95 -1.89
C HIS A 165 31.59 26.38 -1.83
N ILE A 166 30.57 27.21 -2.08
CA ILE A 166 29.17 26.77 -2.22
C ILE A 166 29.02 25.71 -3.31
N GLU A 167 29.61 25.93 -4.49
CA GLU A 167 29.53 24.94 -5.59
C GLU A 167 30.22 23.61 -5.27
N ARG A 168 31.31 23.64 -4.50
CA ARG A 168 31.96 22.42 -4.01
C ARG A 168 31.05 21.68 -3.03
N ILE A 169 30.53 22.36 -2.02
CA ILE A 169 29.64 21.77 -1.01
C ILE A 169 28.37 21.21 -1.68
N LYS A 170 27.79 21.91 -2.66
CA LYS A 170 26.64 21.42 -3.44
C LYS A 170 26.92 20.07 -4.08
N ARG A 171 28.10 19.87 -4.69
CA ARG A 171 28.48 18.59 -5.32
C ARG A 171 28.65 17.45 -4.32
N GLU A 172 29.08 17.76 -3.09
CA GLU A 172 29.31 16.77 -2.03
C GLU A 172 28.00 16.36 -1.32
N ILE A 173 27.00 17.25 -1.29
CA ILE A 173 25.76 17.05 -0.54
C ILE A 173 24.58 16.68 -1.42
N ILE A 174 24.44 17.34 -2.56
CA ILE A 174 23.39 17.08 -3.54
C ILE A 174 23.97 16.09 -4.55
N ASP A 175 24.09 14.84 -4.11
CA ASP A 175 24.48 13.77 -5.00
C ASP A 175 23.30 13.40 -5.90
N LYS A 176 23.35 13.84 -7.16
CA LYS A 176 22.31 13.57 -8.16
C LYS A 176 22.21 12.08 -8.48
N GLU A 177 23.26 11.29 -8.24
CA GLU A 177 23.26 9.85 -8.53
C GLU A 177 22.56 9.02 -7.44
N SER A 178 22.50 9.53 -6.20
CA SER A 178 21.73 8.94 -5.10
C SER A 178 20.21 8.93 -5.37
N TYR A 179 19.75 9.72 -6.35
CA TYR A 179 18.37 9.84 -6.81
C TYR A 179 18.18 9.26 -8.22
N LYS A 180 18.84 8.14 -8.54
CA LYS A 180 18.33 7.28 -9.63
C LYS A 180 16.89 6.96 -9.30
N GLU A 181 16.00 7.67 -9.99
CA GLU A 181 14.55 7.60 -9.98
C GLU A 181 14.05 6.35 -9.24
N LEU A 182 13.61 6.54 -7.99
CA LEU A 182 12.46 5.79 -7.49
C LEU A 182 11.32 6.15 -8.43
N ASN A 183 11.29 5.48 -9.58
CA ASN A 183 10.32 5.68 -10.64
C ASN A 183 8.98 5.32 -10.00
N PRO A 184 8.11 6.29 -9.64
CA PRO A 184 6.88 5.98 -8.93
C PRO A 184 5.85 5.31 -9.86
N LYS A 185 6.21 5.14 -11.14
CA LYS A 185 5.31 4.85 -12.24
C LYS A 185 4.76 3.43 -12.26
N GLU A 186 5.28 2.50 -11.46
CA GLU A 186 4.77 1.12 -11.49
C GLU A 186 3.96 0.71 -10.25
N ASP A 187 4.06 1.40 -9.11
CA ASP A 187 3.38 0.98 -7.87
C ASP A 187 2.39 2.02 -7.29
N THR A 188 2.24 3.21 -7.91
CA THR A 188 1.13 4.13 -7.59
C THR A 188 -0.18 3.62 -8.21
N VAL A 189 -0.65 2.48 -7.72
CA VAL A 189 -2.06 2.11 -7.88
C VAL A 189 -2.86 3.16 -7.11
N ASN A 190 -3.53 4.04 -7.86
CA ASN A 190 -4.43 5.07 -7.32
C ASN A 190 -5.27 4.48 -6.18
N GLU A 191 -5.30 5.16 -5.03
CA GLU A 191 -6.24 4.91 -3.92
C GLU A 191 -7.67 4.65 -4.42
N VAL A 192 -8.07 5.41 -5.44
CA VAL A 192 -9.39 5.34 -6.08
C VAL A 192 -9.63 4.01 -6.79
N LEU A 193 -8.60 3.31 -7.27
CA LEU A 193 -8.74 2.03 -7.97
C LEU A 193 -8.86 0.87 -6.98
N ILE A 194 -8.11 0.87 -5.88
CA ILE A 194 -8.14 -0.24 -4.90
C ILE A 194 -9.47 -0.25 -4.15
N ASP A 195 -9.92 0.89 -3.60
CA ASP A 195 -11.20 0.95 -2.91
C ASP A 195 -12.37 0.72 -3.89
N SER A 196 -12.26 1.20 -5.14
CA SER A 196 -13.26 0.90 -6.18
C SER A 196 -13.24 -0.57 -6.61
N GLU A 197 -12.10 -1.26 -6.63
CA GLU A 197 -12.02 -2.69 -6.95
C GLU A 197 -12.58 -3.52 -5.80
N ILE A 198 -12.24 -3.20 -4.55
CA ILE A 198 -12.81 -3.85 -3.37
C ILE A 198 -14.32 -3.64 -3.35
N GLU A 199 -14.83 -2.42 -3.56
CA GLU A 199 -16.27 -2.15 -3.62
C GLU A 199 -16.94 -2.82 -4.82
N LYS A 200 -16.28 -2.89 -5.98
CA LYS A 200 -16.79 -3.59 -7.16
C LYS A 200 -16.86 -5.09 -6.95
N GLU A 201 -15.83 -5.70 -6.36
CA GLU A 201 -15.83 -7.12 -5.99
C GLU A 201 -16.89 -7.41 -4.91
N LEU A 202 -17.02 -6.55 -3.89
CA LEU A 202 -18.09 -6.63 -2.88
C LEU A 202 -19.49 -6.47 -3.51
N SER A 203 -19.62 -5.62 -4.53
CA SER A 203 -20.88 -5.39 -5.24
C SER A 203 -21.22 -6.55 -6.16
N ILE A 204 -20.26 -7.11 -6.88
CA ILE A 204 -20.40 -8.35 -7.66
C ILE A 204 -20.78 -9.51 -6.74
N PHE A 205 -20.19 -9.58 -5.55
CA PHE A 205 -20.52 -10.59 -4.55
C PHE A 205 -21.96 -10.41 -4.04
N LYS A 206 -22.35 -9.18 -3.69
CA LYS A 206 -23.74 -8.87 -3.33
C LYS A 206 -24.69 -9.18 -4.50
N LEU A 207 -24.40 -8.81 -5.74
CA LEU A 207 -25.28 -9.03 -6.89
C LEU A 207 -25.42 -10.51 -7.29
N ASN A 208 -24.33 -11.27 -7.29
CA ASN A 208 -24.35 -12.68 -7.72
C ASN A 208 -24.79 -13.64 -6.61
N TYR A 209 -24.75 -13.22 -5.34
CA TYR A 209 -25.02 -14.09 -4.20
C TYR A 209 -26.01 -13.51 -3.18
N SER A 210 -26.65 -12.35 -3.43
CA SER A 210 -27.89 -11.94 -2.74
C SER A 210 -29.09 -12.71 -3.28
N SER A 211 -29.07 -14.02 -3.08
CA SER A 211 -30.26 -14.85 -3.11
C SER A 211 -30.23 -15.82 -1.94
N SER A 212 -30.53 -15.28 -0.76
CA SER A 212 -31.18 -16.03 0.33
C SER A 212 -31.92 -15.09 1.28
N ASN A 213 -32.78 -14.24 0.68
CA ASN A 213 -34.01 -13.77 1.33
C ASN A 213 -35.17 -14.17 0.42
N VAL A 214 -35.46 -15.48 0.40
CA VAL A 214 -36.77 -16.16 0.41
C VAL A 214 -36.48 -17.65 0.66
#